data_AF-A0A936VJE1-F1
#
_entry.id   AF-A0A936VJE1-F1
#
_cell.length_a   1.000
_cell.length_b   1.000
_cell.length_c   1.000
_cell.angle_alpha   90.00
_cell.angle_beta   90.00
_cell.angle_gamma   90.00
#
_symmetry.space_group_name_H-M   'P 1'
#
loop_
_entity.id
_entity.type
_entity.pdbx_description
1 polymer ?
#
loop_
_entity_poly.entity_id
_entity_poly.type
_entity_poly.pdbx_seq_one_letter_code
_entity_poly.pdbx_strand_id
1 'polypeptide(L)'
;MASSIREWLNSFPGDDQIQARQAVLVRILLLALGIASAAGGIGLPLTAPIARSDAIVVIVIILMGVPTALVGLLLLRRGRFHAAVLVASIGQAMLFCLILAATGIPGNGATIFAFAVPIVLTGLLARRWQLVLTIGLCGLGILVVMLLESSGAPLIGIAAPRGQNMPGVLGGFVLIAIVLSALTLRFGQVLRMALAEAHEREQGLQQLQYTLEATVAERTGALEATLAEAQQRAEAQARLLDENAHQRELIRAVSVPVLPVDAHTRVLPLVGVLDDERLRTLQDRALAAAGGAHVRRLILDIGSVPFVDEQVASGLLAVVAAARLRGTEVALVGIRPEVAQALVSQGIDLEHVRTYADLEAALHRGW
;
A
#
# COMPACT_ATOMS: atom_id res chain seq x y z
N MET A 1 29.63 35.99 -2.80
CA MET A 1 30.56 35.19 -3.63
C MET A 1 30.60 33.71 -3.22
N ALA A 2 30.73 33.37 -1.93
CA ALA A 2 30.82 31.98 -1.47
C ALA A 2 29.55 31.12 -1.71
N SER A 3 28.34 31.70 -1.66
CA SER A 3 27.08 30.98 -1.94
C SER A 3 26.97 30.54 -3.41
N SER A 4 27.26 31.45 -4.34
CA SER A 4 27.24 31.18 -5.78
C SER A 4 28.26 30.10 -6.21
N ILE A 5 29.43 30.06 -5.56
CA ILE A 5 30.43 29.01 -5.83
C ILE A 5 29.94 27.64 -5.34
N ARG A 6 29.25 27.59 -4.19
CA ARG A 6 28.72 26.35 -3.61
C ARG A 6 27.55 25.79 -4.41
N GLU A 7 26.62 26.65 -4.83
CA GLU A 7 25.54 26.29 -5.75
C GLU A 7 26.06 25.85 -7.12
N TRP A 8 27.07 26.55 -7.64
CA TRP A 8 27.72 26.16 -8.87
C TRP A 8 28.39 24.79 -8.74
N LEU A 9 29.09 24.51 -7.62
CA LEU A 9 29.71 23.20 -7.38
C LEU A 9 28.69 22.07 -7.30
N ASN A 10 27.52 22.31 -6.70
CA ASN A 10 26.51 21.29 -6.46
C ASN A 10 25.55 21.06 -7.64
N SER A 11 25.55 21.94 -8.65
CA SER A 11 24.69 21.76 -9.84
C SER A 11 25.23 20.68 -10.80
N PHE A 12 24.45 19.61 -10.98
CA PHE A 12 24.67 18.56 -11.98
C PHE A 12 23.35 18.25 -12.70
N PRO A 13 23.29 18.38 -14.04
CA PRO A 13 22.10 18.02 -14.81
C PRO A 13 22.07 16.50 -15.01
N GLY A 14 21.44 15.79 -14.08
CA GLY A 14 21.19 14.35 -14.16
C GLY A 14 20.32 13.88 -12.99
N ASP A 15 19.50 12.87 -13.24
CA ASP A 15 18.48 12.37 -12.29
C ASP A 15 19.08 11.44 -11.20
N ASP A 16 20.28 10.93 -11.45
CA ASP A 16 20.97 10.00 -10.55
C ASP A 16 21.67 10.77 -9.40
N GLN A 17 21.13 10.65 -8.19
CA GLN A 17 21.65 11.30 -6.99
C GLN A 17 23.10 10.88 -6.67
N ILE A 18 23.52 9.67 -7.04
CA ILE A 18 24.88 9.18 -6.81
C ILE A 18 25.85 9.92 -7.74
N GLN A 19 25.49 10.06 -9.01
CA GLN A 19 26.29 10.81 -9.99
C GLN A 19 26.38 12.29 -9.64
N ALA A 20 25.30 12.89 -9.14
CA ALA A 20 25.31 14.28 -8.69
C ALA A 20 26.29 14.50 -7.53
N ARG A 21 26.33 13.59 -6.54
CA ARG A 21 27.29 13.65 -5.43
C ARG A 21 28.74 13.43 -5.91
N GLN A 22 28.96 12.48 -6.83
CA GLN A 22 30.30 12.21 -7.39
C GLN A 22 30.80 13.31 -8.34
N ALA A 23 29.90 14.00 -9.03
CA ALA A 23 30.23 15.10 -9.94
C ALA A 23 30.97 16.25 -9.22
N VAL A 24 30.63 16.53 -7.96
CA VAL A 24 31.33 17.53 -7.15
C VAL A 24 32.81 17.17 -6.99
N LEU A 25 33.12 15.90 -6.70
CA LEU A 25 34.49 15.42 -6.56
C LEU A 25 35.26 15.52 -7.88
N VAL A 26 34.65 15.06 -8.98
CA VAL A 26 35.25 15.15 -10.32
C VAL A 26 35.51 16.60 -10.72
N ARG A 27 34.58 17.52 -10.41
CA ARG A 27 34.73 18.96 -10.70
C ARG A 27 35.91 19.58 -9.95
N ILE A 28 36.03 19.30 -8.64
CA ILE A 28 37.15 19.78 -7.82
C ILE A 28 38.47 19.20 -8.34
N LEU A 29 38.49 17.91 -8.69
CA LEU A 29 39.69 17.26 -9.19
C LEU A 29 40.14 17.84 -10.54
N LEU A 30 39.21 18.05 -11.48
CA LEU A 30 39.52 18.66 -12.77
C LEU A 30 40.07 20.08 -12.61
N LEU A 31 39.51 20.87 -11.69
CA LEU A 31 40.05 22.19 -11.36
C LEU A 31 41.45 22.09 -10.78
N ALA A 32 41.68 21.18 -9.82
CA ALA A 32 42.99 20.97 -9.23
C ALA A 32 44.03 20.52 -10.28
N LEU A 33 43.63 19.64 -11.20
CA LEU A 33 44.49 19.15 -12.28
C LEU A 33 44.84 20.27 -13.26
N GLY A 34 43.86 21.07 -13.68
CA GLY A 34 44.09 22.23 -14.54
C GLY A 34 45.00 23.28 -13.88
N ILE A 35 44.80 23.56 -12.59
CA ILE A 35 45.66 24.46 -11.82
C ILE A 35 47.08 23.89 -11.70
N ALA A 36 47.23 22.59 -11.42
CA ALA A 36 48.53 21.93 -11.33
C ALA A 36 49.28 21.97 -12.67
N SER A 37 48.58 21.77 -13.80
CA SER A 37 49.15 21.93 -15.15
C SER A 37 49.56 23.37 -15.43
N ALA A 38 48.75 24.37 -15.08
CA ALA A 38 49.12 25.78 -15.25
C ALA A 38 50.33 26.17 -14.39
N ALA A 39 50.34 25.78 -13.11
CA ALA A 39 51.42 26.04 -12.18
C ALA A 39 52.71 25.31 -12.58
N GLY A 40 52.61 24.06 -13.03
CA GLY A 40 53.74 23.26 -13.51
C GLY A 40 54.38 23.87 -14.76
N GLY A 41 53.58 24.35 -15.72
CA GLY A 41 54.09 25.04 -16.91
C GLY A 41 54.84 26.34 -16.58
N ILE A 42 54.42 27.06 -15.55
CA ILE A 42 55.08 28.31 -15.12
C ILE A 42 56.30 28.04 -14.24
N GLY A 43 56.24 27.02 -13.36
CA GLY A 43 57.26 26.74 -12.35
C GLY A 43 58.44 25.90 -12.86
N LEU A 44 58.26 25.06 -13.87
CA LEU A 44 59.32 24.22 -14.44
C LEU A 44 60.55 25.02 -14.94
N PRO A 45 60.41 26.10 -15.73
CA PRO A 45 61.57 26.88 -16.21
C PRO A 45 62.36 27.58 -15.09
N LEU A 46 61.78 27.70 -13.89
CA LEU A 46 62.43 28.32 -12.73
C LEU A 46 63.24 27.31 -11.90
N THR A 47 62.99 26.01 -12.05
CA THR A 47 63.44 24.99 -11.09
C THR A 47 64.12 23.76 -11.71
N ALA A 48 63.90 23.48 -13.00
CA ALA A 48 64.40 22.27 -13.64
C ALA A 48 65.77 22.49 -14.33
N PRO A 49 66.74 21.57 -14.18
CA PRO A 49 68.06 21.64 -14.83
C PRO A 49 67.98 21.16 -16.29
N ILE A 50 67.17 21.84 -17.09
CA ILE A 50 66.93 21.57 -18.52
C ILE A 50 67.48 22.75 -19.33
N ALA A 51 68.01 22.51 -20.52
CA ALA A 51 68.45 23.59 -21.40
C ALA A 51 67.27 24.51 -21.76
N ARG A 52 67.52 25.83 -21.85
CA ARG A 52 66.47 26.84 -22.06
C ARG A 52 65.68 26.63 -23.38
N SER A 53 66.31 26.05 -24.40
CA SER A 53 65.66 25.67 -25.67
C SER A 53 64.65 24.53 -25.50
N ASP A 54 64.96 23.55 -24.65
CA ASP A 54 64.20 22.30 -24.54
C ASP A 54 63.08 22.45 -23.48
N ALA A 55 63.26 23.39 -22.56
CA ALA A 55 62.24 23.77 -21.56
C ALA A 55 60.92 24.23 -22.21
N ILE A 56 60.98 24.91 -23.36
CA ILE A 56 59.78 25.39 -24.08
C ILE A 56 58.89 24.21 -24.48
N VAL A 57 59.48 23.12 -24.98
CA VAL A 57 58.73 21.92 -25.40
C VAL A 57 58.03 21.29 -24.20
N VAL A 58 58.72 21.14 -23.07
CA VAL A 58 58.13 20.55 -21.86
C VAL A 58 57.03 21.43 -21.26
N ILE A 59 57.19 22.76 -21.28
CA ILE A 59 56.16 23.71 -20.83
C ILE A 59 54.90 23.60 -21.69
N VAL A 60 55.06 23.59 -23.01
CA VAL A 60 53.92 23.44 -23.95
C VAL A 60 53.18 22.13 -23.68
N ILE A 61 53.92 21.03 -23.47
CA ILE A 61 53.33 19.74 -23.12
C ILE A 61 52.53 19.87 -21.81
N ILE A 62 53.13 20.34 -20.72
CA ILE A 62 52.45 20.46 -19.41
C ILE A 62 51.18 21.31 -19.51
N LEU A 63 51.22 22.40 -20.28
CA LEU A 63 50.06 23.28 -20.48
C LEU A 63 48.91 22.60 -21.26
N MET A 64 49.14 21.52 -22.01
CA MET A 64 48.07 20.71 -22.63
C MET A 64 47.17 20.00 -21.60
N GLY A 65 47.57 19.94 -20.32
CA GLY A 65 46.69 19.49 -19.25
C GLY A 65 45.54 20.45 -18.96
N VAL A 66 45.72 21.76 -19.19
CA VAL A 66 44.67 22.78 -19.00
C VAL A 66 43.46 22.58 -19.92
N PRO A 67 43.61 22.46 -21.25
CA PRO A 67 42.47 22.20 -22.13
C PRO A 67 41.83 20.84 -21.84
N THR A 68 42.62 19.83 -21.46
CA THR A 68 42.09 18.52 -21.04
C THR A 68 41.15 18.66 -19.84
N ALA A 69 41.57 19.37 -18.80
CA ALA A 69 40.75 19.66 -17.63
C ALA A 69 39.49 20.47 -17.99
N LEU A 70 39.63 21.47 -18.87
CA LEU A 70 38.52 22.31 -19.32
C LEU A 70 37.46 21.52 -20.10
N VAL A 71 37.88 20.66 -21.03
CA VAL A 71 36.97 19.79 -21.78
C VAL A 71 36.25 18.83 -20.83
N GLY A 72 36.95 18.26 -19.85
CA GLY A 72 36.34 17.47 -18.78
C GLY A 72 35.25 18.25 -18.02
N LEU A 73 35.52 19.50 -17.65
CA LEU A 73 34.56 20.36 -16.95
C LEU A 73 33.33 20.69 -17.80
N LEU A 74 33.52 20.94 -19.10
CA LEU A 74 32.44 21.19 -20.05
C LEU A 74 31.54 19.95 -20.23
N LEU A 75 32.14 18.76 -20.33
CA LEU A 75 31.38 17.50 -20.41
C LEU A 75 30.57 17.23 -19.15
N LEU A 76 31.16 17.53 -17.97
CA LEU A 76 30.47 17.41 -16.69
C LEU A 76 29.31 18.40 -16.57
N ARG A 77 29.47 19.63 -17.09
CA ARG A 77 28.40 20.63 -17.19
C ARG A 77 27.27 20.20 -18.14
N ARG A 78 27.58 19.38 -19.15
CA ARG A 78 26.58 18.80 -20.07
C ARG A 78 25.92 17.51 -19.54
N GLY A 79 26.17 17.14 -18.28
CA GLY A 79 25.59 15.93 -17.65
C GLY A 79 26.27 14.62 -18.07
N ARG A 80 27.34 14.67 -18.89
CA ARG A 80 28.04 13.47 -19.38
C ARG A 80 29.15 13.05 -18.42
N PHE A 81 28.77 12.51 -17.25
CA PHE A 81 29.70 12.13 -16.18
C PHE A 81 30.82 11.17 -16.64
N HIS A 82 30.46 10.00 -17.18
CA HIS A 82 31.46 9.01 -17.61
C HIS A 82 32.35 9.50 -18.76
N ALA A 83 31.85 10.37 -19.63
CA ALA A 83 32.65 10.95 -20.71
C ALA A 83 33.66 11.96 -20.15
N ALA A 84 33.27 12.75 -19.15
CA ALA A 84 34.16 13.69 -18.46
C ALA A 84 35.33 12.96 -17.79
N VAL A 85 35.05 11.88 -17.05
CA VAL A 85 36.08 11.07 -16.38
C VAL A 85 37.00 10.38 -17.40
N LEU A 86 36.43 9.86 -18.50
CA LEU A 86 37.22 9.21 -19.55
C LEU A 86 38.17 10.19 -20.24
N VAL A 87 37.67 11.36 -20.66
CA VAL A 87 38.48 12.39 -21.32
C VAL A 87 39.57 12.91 -20.39
N ALA A 88 39.24 13.14 -19.12
CA ALA A 88 40.21 13.56 -18.12
C ALA A 88 41.34 12.53 -17.94
N SER A 89 40.98 11.25 -17.83
CA SER A 89 41.93 10.19 -17.54
C SER A 89 42.79 9.83 -18.76
N ILE A 90 42.20 9.74 -19.96
CA ILE A 90 42.93 9.53 -21.21
C ILE A 90 43.84 10.72 -21.50
N GLY A 91 43.32 11.95 -21.40
CA GLY A 91 44.12 13.13 -21.67
C GLY A 91 45.28 13.29 -20.68
N GLN A 92 45.08 12.95 -19.41
CA GLN A 92 46.17 12.95 -18.43
C GLN A 92 47.19 11.83 -18.67
N ALA A 93 46.75 10.63 -19.05
CA ALA A 93 47.65 9.54 -19.43
C ALA A 93 48.49 9.89 -20.67
N MET A 94 47.86 10.50 -21.68
CA MET A 94 48.54 10.96 -22.90
C MET A 94 49.51 12.10 -22.61
N LEU A 95 49.12 13.04 -21.73
CA LEU A 95 50.01 14.10 -21.24
C LEU A 95 51.25 13.52 -20.56
N PHE A 96 51.09 12.58 -19.62
CA PHE A 96 52.23 11.97 -18.95
C PHE A 96 53.10 11.14 -19.89
N CYS A 97 52.50 10.47 -20.87
CA CYS A 97 53.24 9.78 -21.93
C CYS A 97 54.11 10.75 -22.73
N LEU A 98 53.58 11.91 -23.11
CA LEU A 98 54.32 12.93 -23.86
C LEU A 98 55.42 13.59 -23.02
N ILE A 99 55.18 13.82 -21.73
CA ILE A 99 56.20 14.30 -20.78
C ILE A 99 57.31 13.25 -20.64
N LEU A 100 56.96 11.97 -20.49
CA LEU A 100 57.91 10.86 -20.39
C LEU A 100 58.75 10.73 -21.67
N ALA A 101 58.13 10.85 -22.85
CA ALA A 101 58.84 10.83 -24.13
C ALA A 101 59.83 12.00 -24.27
N ALA A 102 59.41 13.22 -23.89
CA ALA A 102 60.25 14.41 -24.00
C ALA A 102 61.43 14.41 -23.01
N THR A 103 61.23 13.87 -21.80
CA THR A 103 62.22 13.90 -20.72
C THR A 103 63.03 12.62 -20.54
N GLY A 104 62.61 11.52 -21.16
CA GLY A 104 63.24 10.20 -21.02
C GLY A 104 62.86 9.47 -19.72
N ILE A 105 63.10 8.16 -19.68
CA ILE A 105 62.87 7.32 -18.50
C ILE A 105 64.00 7.49 -17.44
N PRO A 106 65.29 7.52 -17.81
CA PRO A 106 66.39 7.67 -16.87
C PRO A 106 66.37 9.06 -16.20
N GLY A 107 66.18 9.09 -14.88
CA GLY A 107 66.27 10.33 -14.09
C GLY A 107 64.95 11.05 -13.80
N ASN A 108 63.80 10.55 -14.28
CA ASN A 108 62.49 11.17 -14.06
C ASN A 108 61.43 10.20 -13.49
N GLY A 109 61.77 9.43 -12.46
CA GLY A 109 60.85 8.43 -11.86
C GLY A 109 59.50 8.98 -11.36
N ALA A 110 59.40 10.28 -11.07
CA ALA A 110 58.14 10.93 -10.67
C ALA A 110 57.04 10.84 -11.73
N THR A 111 57.38 10.88 -13.02
CA THR A 111 56.38 10.82 -14.10
C THR A 111 55.75 9.44 -14.22
N ILE A 112 56.52 8.37 -13.94
CA ILE A 112 56.00 7.00 -13.89
C ILE A 112 54.96 6.86 -12.77
N PHE A 113 55.23 7.41 -11.59
CA PHE A 113 54.26 7.43 -10.50
C PHE A 113 53.03 8.29 -10.81
N ALA A 114 53.18 9.33 -11.64
CA ALA A 114 52.08 10.21 -12.01
C ALA A 114 50.96 9.47 -12.79
N PHE A 115 51.29 8.37 -13.48
CA PHE A 115 50.28 7.49 -14.12
C PHE A 115 49.31 6.85 -13.12
N ALA A 116 49.63 6.81 -11.82
CA ALA A 116 48.67 6.36 -10.80
C ALA A 116 47.44 7.27 -10.73
N VAL A 117 47.57 8.57 -11.04
CA VAL A 117 46.46 9.54 -10.97
C VAL A 117 45.33 9.20 -11.95
N PRO A 118 45.54 9.06 -13.28
CA PRO A 118 44.47 8.68 -14.21
C PRO A 118 43.92 7.27 -13.93
N ILE A 119 44.75 6.34 -13.46
CA ILE A 119 44.30 4.97 -13.11
C ILE A 119 43.34 5.00 -11.93
N VAL A 120 43.71 5.67 -10.84
CA VAL A 120 42.89 5.74 -9.62
C VAL A 120 41.64 6.59 -9.87
N LEU A 121 41.75 7.68 -10.63
CA LEU A 121 40.62 8.48 -11.08
C LEU A 121 39.59 7.60 -11.83
N THR A 122 40.06 6.83 -12.80
CA THR A 122 39.19 5.95 -13.59
C THR A 122 38.63 4.80 -12.75
N GLY A 123 39.42 4.23 -11.85
CA GLY A 123 39.04 3.08 -11.03
C GLY A 123 37.97 3.39 -9.99
N LEU A 124 37.93 4.63 -9.49
CA LEU A 124 36.95 5.05 -8.49
C LEU A 124 35.66 5.63 -9.09
N LEU A 125 35.73 6.20 -10.29
CA LEU A 125 34.66 7.04 -10.83
C LEU A 125 34.15 6.61 -12.21
N ALA A 126 34.81 5.67 -12.88
CA ALA A 126 34.49 5.26 -14.24
C ALA A 126 34.00 3.80 -14.31
N ARG A 127 33.54 3.38 -15.49
CA ARG A 127 33.09 2.00 -15.73
C ARG A 127 34.28 1.04 -15.76
N ARG A 128 34.07 -0.24 -15.40
CA ARG A 128 35.13 -1.27 -15.38
C ARG A 128 35.92 -1.36 -16.70
N TRP A 129 35.25 -1.25 -17.84
CA TRP A 129 35.92 -1.28 -19.15
C TRP A 129 36.80 -0.03 -19.40
N GLN A 130 36.42 1.13 -18.86
CA GLN A 130 37.21 2.36 -18.96
C GLN A 130 38.49 2.24 -18.16
N LEU A 131 38.45 1.59 -16.98
CA LEU A 131 39.64 1.32 -16.19
C LEU A 131 40.64 0.43 -16.95
N VAL A 132 40.17 -0.66 -17.55
CA VAL A 132 41.02 -1.55 -18.35
C VAL A 132 41.62 -0.79 -19.53
N LEU A 133 40.83 0.06 -20.20
CA LEU A 133 41.32 0.91 -21.28
C LEU A 133 42.39 1.89 -20.79
N THR A 134 42.18 2.57 -19.66
CA THR A 134 43.16 3.53 -19.12
C THR A 134 44.43 2.84 -18.67
N ILE A 135 44.35 1.68 -17.98
CA ILE A 135 45.52 0.88 -17.60
C ILE A 135 46.27 0.43 -18.86
N GLY A 136 45.55 -0.08 -19.86
CA GLY A 136 46.13 -0.48 -21.14
C GLY A 136 46.82 0.66 -21.86
N LEU A 137 46.21 1.85 -21.90
CA LEU A 137 46.79 3.04 -22.51
C LEU A 137 48.04 3.54 -21.77
N CYS A 138 48.01 3.55 -20.42
CA CYS A 138 49.16 3.92 -19.61
C CYS A 138 50.32 2.93 -19.83
N GLY A 139 50.03 1.62 -19.77
CA GLY A 139 51.03 0.57 -19.98
C GLY A 139 51.62 0.58 -21.39
N LEU A 140 50.77 0.70 -22.41
CA LEU A 140 51.20 0.79 -23.80
C LEU A 140 52.03 2.05 -24.04
N GLY A 141 51.64 3.20 -23.47
CA GLY A 141 52.40 4.44 -23.57
C GLY A 141 53.80 4.32 -22.99
N ILE A 142 53.92 3.77 -21.77
CA ILE A 142 55.22 3.53 -21.13
C ILE A 142 56.07 2.56 -21.97
N LEU A 143 55.47 1.46 -22.46
CA LEU A 143 56.17 0.48 -23.29
C LEU A 143 56.68 1.09 -24.61
N VAL A 144 55.87 1.91 -25.27
CA VAL A 144 56.25 2.57 -26.52
C VAL A 144 57.41 3.54 -26.29
N VAL A 145 57.35 4.37 -25.23
CA VAL A 145 58.45 5.28 -24.89
C VAL A 145 59.72 4.49 -24.57
N MET A 146 59.62 3.42 -23.79
CA MET A 146 60.76 2.55 -23.46
C MET A 146 61.39 1.92 -24.71
N LEU A 147 60.59 1.42 -25.63
CA LEU A 147 61.09 0.79 -26.86
C LEU A 147 61.77 1.80 -27.78
N LEU A 148 61.17 2.98 -27.96
CA LEU A 148 61.73 4.04 -28.78
C LEU A 148 62.99 4.67 -28.16
N GLU A 149 63.10 4.70 -26.83
CA GLU A 149 64.32 5.12 -26.14
C GLU A 149 65.45 4.12 -26.38
N SER A 150 65.14 2.81 -26.30
CA SER A 150 66.12 1.75 -26.53
C SER A 150 66.65 1.70 -27.97
N SER A 151 65.87 2.18 -28.95
CA SER A 151 66.29 2.26 -30.35
C SER A 151 67.05 3.55 -30.70
N GLY A 152 67.24 4.45 -29.73
CA GLY A 152 67.96 5.71 -29.93
C GLY A 152 67.20 6.71 -30.81
N ALA A 153 65.86 6.68 -30.78
CA ALA A 153 65.05 7.58 -31.59
C ALA A 153 65.35 9.06 -31.26
N PRO A 154 65.62 9.93 -32.25
CA PRO A 154 66.06 11.31 -32.01
C PRO A 154 64.98 12.22 -31.41
N LEU A 155 63.74 11.74 -31.28
CA LEU A 155 62.62 12.47 -30.66
C LEU A 155 62.47 12.20 -29.16
N ILE A 156 63.24 11.28 -28.56
CA ILE A 156 63.10 10.91 -27.13
C ILE A 156 64.25 11.43 -26.30
N GLY A 157 63.94 11.90 -25.09
CA GLY A 157 64.93 12.43 -24.16
C GLY A 157 65.54 13.76 -24.62
N ILE A 158 64.88 14.46 -25.54
CA ILE A 158 65.29 15.78 -26.04
C ILE A 158 65.48 16.83 -24.93
N ALA A 159 64.78 16.65 -23.80
CA ALA A 159 64.86 17.49 -22.63
C ALA A 159 65.33 16.69 -21.39
N ALA A 160 66.15 15.66 -21.59
CA ALA A 160 66.66 14.82 -20.52
C ALA A 160 67.39 15.68 -19.47
N PRO A 161 67.01 15.57 -18.17
CA PRO A 161 67.66 16.36 -17.13
C PRO A 161 69.15 16.05 -17.03
N ARG A 162 69.97 17.10 -16.87
CA ARG A 162 71.41 16.93 -16.64
C ARG A 162 71.67 16.61 -15.16
N GLY A 163 71.49 15.34 -14.77
CA GLY A 163 71.75 14.84 -13.42
C GLY A 163 70.54 14.16 -12.75
N GLN A 164 70.75 13.53 -11.58
CA GLN A 164 69.66 12.92 -10.82
C GLN A 164 68.83 13.98 -10.07
N ASN A 165 67.57 14.13 -10.45
CA ASN A 165 66.63 15.07 -9.83
C ASN A 165 65.92 14.48 -8.60
N MET A 166 66.68 14.02 -7.61
CA MET A 166 66.11 13.42 -6.39
C MET A 166 65.08 14.31 -5.65
N PRO A 167 65.27 15.65 -5.53
CA PRO A 167 64.27 16.53 -4.93
C PRO A 167 62.94 16.56 -5.72
N GLY A 168 63.00 16.49 -7.06
CA GLY A 168 61.81 16.44 -7.91
C GLY A 168 61.08 15.10 -7.83
N VAL A 169 61.82 13.99 -7.72
CA VAL A 169 61.25 12.66 -7.50
C VAL A 169 60.52 12.58 -6.16
N LEU A 170 61.16 13.06 -5.09
CA LEU A 170 60.58 13.09 -3.75
C LEU A 170 59.36 14.02 -3.69
N GLY A 171 59.45 15.24 -4.27
CA GLY A 171 58.35 16.19 -4.32
C GLY A 171 57.15 15.68 -5.13
N GLY A 172 57.40 15.05 -6.28
CA GLY A 172 56.36 14.42 -7.10
C GLY A 172 55.69 13.25 -6.39
N PHE A 173 56.48 12.37 -5.75
CA PHE A 173 55.94 11.27 -4.95
C PHE A 173 55.07 11.76 -3.80
N VAL A 174 55.53 12.75 -3.02
CA VAL A 174 54.77 13.33 -1.92
C VAL A 174 53.47 13.98 -2.43
N LEU A 175 53.53 14.73 -3.53
CA LEU A 175 52.34 15.34 -4.14
C LEU A 175 51.32 14.27 -4.57
N ILE A 176 51.76 13.21 -5.26
CA ILE A 176 50.89 12.11 -5.69
C ILE A 176 50.31 11.39 -4.48
N ALA A 177 51.12 11.11 -3.45
CA ALA A 177 50.65 10.48 -2.21
C ALA A 177 49.58 11.33 -1.51
N ILE A 178 49.75 12.66 -1.46
CA ILE A 178 48.75 13.58 -0.91
C ILE A 178 47.46 13.53 -1.73
N VAL A 179 47.56 13.61 -3.06
CA VAL A 179 46.40 13.58 -3.96
C VAL A 179 45.65 12.25 -3.86
N LEU A 180 46.36 11.12 -3.90
CA LEU A 180 45.78 9.78 -3.77
C LEU A 180 45.13 9.59 -2.40
N SER A 181 45.82 9.98 -1.32
CA SER A 181 45.29 9.90 0.04
C SER A 181 44.01 10.73 0.17
N ALA A 182 44.00 11.99 -0.31
CA ALA A 182 42.83 12.84 -0.30
C ALA A 182 41.65 12.21 -1.07
N LEU A 183 41.92 11.62 -2.23
CA LEU A 183 40.92 10.99 -3.08
C LEU A 183 40.30 9.75 -2.42
N THR A 184 41.14 8.84 -1.90
CA THR A 184 40.68 7.62 -1.22
C THR A 184 39.94 7.93 0.07
N LEU A 185 40.41 8.91 0.87
CA LEU A 185 39.74 9.34 2.09
C LEU A 185 38.37 9.96 1.80
N ARG A 186 38.27 10.86 0.80
CA ARG A 186 37.01 11.47 0.39
C ARG A 186 36.01 10.42 -0.11
N PHE A 187 36.46 9.52 -0.97
CA PHE A 187 35.60 8.44 -1.47
C PHE A 187 35.12 7.54 -0.33
N GLY A 188 36.02 7.15 0.58
CA GLY A 188 35.68 6.34 1.74
C GLY A 188 34.71 7.02 2.71
N GLN A 189 34.73 8.35 2.82
CA GLN A 189 33.74 9.11 3.60
C GLN A 189 32.37 9.08 2.92
N VAL A 190 32.31 9.36 1.62
CA VAL A 190 31.05 9.36 0.85
C VAL A 190 30.40 7.97 0.86
N LEU A 191 31.20 6.91 0.68
CA LEU A 191 30.70 5.55 0.71
C LEU A 191 30.14 5.19 2.10
N ARG A 192 30.83 5.55 3.18
CA ARG A 192 30.35 5.33 4.55
C ARG A 192 29.06 6.07 4.86
N MET A 193 28.94 7.32 4.41
CA MET A 193 27.71 8.10 4.55
C MET A 193 26.56 7.49 3.75
N ALA A 194 26.80 7.09 2.50
CA ALA A 194 25.79 6.46 1.66
C ALA A 194 25.32 5.12 2.24
N LEU A 195 26.26 4.33 2.80
CA LEU A 195 25.95 3.07 3.46
C LEU A 195 25.14 3.29 4.75
N ALA A 196 25.51 4.29 5.56
CA ALA A 196 24.76 4.64 6.76
C ALA A 196 23.34 5.12 6.43
N GLU A 197 23.19 5.99 5.43
CA GLU A 197 21.89 6.47 4.94
C GLU A 197 21.03 5.32 4.37
N ALA A 198 21.63 4.37 3.66
CA ALA A 198 20.94 3.19 3.17
C ALA A 198 20.48 2.28 4.32
N HIS A 199 21.32 2.07 5.33
CA HIS A 199 20.99 1.26 6.48
C HIS A 199 19.90 1.89 7.35
N GLU A 200 19.93 3.22 7.53
CA GLU A 200 18.88 3.95 8.24
C GLU A 200 17.52 3.87 7.51
N ARG A 201 17.53 3.95 6.17
CA ARG A 201 16.31 3.73 5.36
C ARG A 201 15.78 2.30 5.51
N GLU A 202 16.65 1.30 5.49
CA GLU A 202 16.27 -0.10 5.67
C GLU A 202 15.62 -0.32 7.05
N GLN A 203 16.23 0.22 8.12
CA GLN A 203 15.67 0.16 9.46
C GLN A 203 14.32 0.87 9.56
N GLY A 204 14.18 2.05 8.95
CA GLY A 204 12.92 2.79 8.90
C GLY A 204 11.80 2.02 8.21
N LEU A 205 12.11 1.32 7.10
CA LEU A 205 11.15 0.45 6.41
C LEU A 205 10.75 -0.76 7.27
N GLN A 206 11.70 -1.39 7.96
CA GLN A 206 11.41 -2.51 8.87
C GLN A 206 10.51 -2.07 10.03
N GLN A 207 10.77 -0.90 10.61
CA GLN A 207 9.95 -0.36 11.69
C GLN A 207 8.54 0.00 11.23
N LEU A 208 8.40 0.54 10.01
CA LEU A 208 7.10 0.80 9.42
C LEU A 208 6.33 -0.50 9.18
N GLN A 209 6.99 -1.52 8.62
CA GLN A 209 6.39 -2.84 8.39
C GLN A 209 5.89 -3.44 9.71
N TYR A 210 6.72 -3.45 10.75
CA TYR A 210 6.33 -3.95 12.07
C TYR A 210 5.10 -3.20 12.63
N THR A 211 5.07 -1.88 12.49
CA THR A 211 3.95 -1.04 12.97
C THR A 211 2.65 -1.35 12.20
N LEU A 212 2.74 -1.54 10.89
CA LEU A 212 1.61 -1.93 10.05
C LEU A 212 1.08 -3.30 10.42
N GLU A 213 1.97 -4.29 10.59
CA GLU A 213 1.60 -5.65 10.99
C GLU A 213 0.91 -5.66 12.36
N ALA A 214 1.44 -4.92 13.33
CA ALA A 214 0.81 -4.78 14.65
C ALA A 214 -0.58 -4.14 14.56
N THR A 215 -0.73 -3.07 13.76
CA THR A 215 -2.03 -2.39 13.57
C THR A 215 -3.04 -3.30 12.88
N VAL A 216 -2.61 -4.06 11.87
CA VAL A 216 -3.46 -5.02 11.17
C VAL A 216 -3.89 -6.13 12.12
N ALA A 217 -2.97 -6.69 12.92
CA ALA A 217 -3.31 -7.71 13.91
C ALA A 217 -4.35 -7.21 14.93
N GLU A 218 -4.18 -5.99 15.44
CA GLU A 218 -5.13 -5.35 16.36
C GLU A 218 -6.51 -5.17 15.71
N ARG A 219 -6.56 -4.61 14.49
CA ARG A 219 -7.81 -4.38 13.76
C ARG A 219 -8.53 -5.68 13.41
N THR A 220 -7.79 -6.70 12.97
CA THR A 220 -8.36 -8.02 12.66
C THR A 220 -8.93 -8.66 13.92
N GLY A 221 -8.21 -8.63 15.04
CA GLY A 221 -8.72 -9.15 16.31
C GLY A 221 -9.99 -8.43 16.80
N ALA A 222 -10.06 -7.11 16.67
CA ALA A 222 -11.26 -6.33 17.02
C ALA A 222 -12.45 -6.65 16.10
N LEU A 223 -12.21 -6.85 14.81
CA LEU A 223 -13.24 -7.26 13.85
C LEU A 223 -13.76 -8.67 14.14
N GLU A 224 -12.87 -9.62 14.44
CA GLU A 224 -13.24 -10.98 14.83
C GLU A 224 -14.09 -10.99 16.10
N ALA A 225 -13.74 -10.20 17.10
CA ALA A 225 -14.54 -10.06 18.32
C ALA A 225 -15.93 -9.46 18.03
N THR A 226 -16.00 -8.42 17.19
CA THR A 226 -17.28 -7.80 16.80
C THR A 226 -18.15 -8.78 16.00
N LEU A 227 -17.55 -9.58 15.12
CA LEU A 227 -18.25 -10.60 14.35
C LEU A 227 -18.83 -11.69 15.27
N ALA A 228 -18.03 -12.16 16.24
CA ALA A 228 -18.47 -13.14 17.22
C ALA A 228 -19.66 -12.62 18.05
N GLU A 229 -19.61 -11.36 18.50
CA GLU A 229 -20.75 -10.72 19.19
C GLU A 229 -21.99 -10.62 18.29
N ALA A 230 -21.82 -10.22 17.03
CA ALA A 230 -22.93 -10.09 16.08
C ALA A 230 -23.59 -11.45 15.79
N GLN A 231 -22.80 -12.51 15.64
CA GLN A 231 -23.29 -13.88 15.47
C GLN A 231 -24.08 -14.35 16.70
N GLN A 232 -23.55 -14.13 17.91
CA GLN A 232 -24.27 -14.47 19.14
C GLN A 232 -25.60 -13.72 19.27
N ARG A 233 -25.62 -12.42 18.93
CA ARG A 233 -26.87 -11.64 18.91
C ARG A 233 -27.86 -12.18 17.88
N ALA A 234 -27.40 -12.54 16.68
CA ALA A 234 -28.25 -13.10 15.64
C ALA A 234 -28.84 -14.46 16.06
N GLU A 235 -28.05 -15.34 16.68
CA GLU A 235 -28.53 -16.62 17.20
C GLU A 235 -29.53 -16.44 18.34
N ALA A 236 -29.25 -15.54 19.29
CA ALA A 236 -30.18 -15.24 20.37
C ALA A 236 -31.51 -14.68 19.83
N GLN A 237 -31.45 -13.79 18.85
CA GLN A 237 -32.63 -13.26 18.18
C GLN A 237 -33.39 -14.36 17.43
N ALA A 238 -32.70 -15.27 16.74
CA ALA A 238 -33.34 -16.40 16.06
C ALA A 238 -34.07 -17.32 17.06
N ARG A 239 -33.46 -17.62 18.22
CA ARG A 239 -34.12 -18.40 19.28
C ARG A 239 -35.35 -17.70 19.84
N LEU A 240 -35.29 -16.38 20.06
CA LEU A 240 -36.44 -15.60 20.53
C LEU A 240 -37.58 -15.60 19.51
N LEU A 241 -37.27 -15.51 18.21
CA LEU A 241 -38.26 -15.59 17.15
C LEU A 241 -38.93 -16.97 17.08
N ASP A 242 -38.13 -18.03 17.21
CA ASP A 242 -38.63 -19.42 17.24
C ASP A 242 -39.53 -19.67 18.45
N GLU A 243 -39.11 -19.25 19.65
CA GLU A 243 -39.93 -19.30 20.86
C GLU A 243 -41.24 -18.51 20.70
N ASN A 244 -41.19 -17.30 20.12
CA ASN A 244 -42.40 -16.51 19.90
C ASN A 244 -43.34 -17.20 18.90
N ALA A 245 -42.80 -17.81 17.85
CA ALA A 245 -43.58 -18.59 16.89
C ALA A 245 -44.24 -19.79 17.58
N HIS A 246 -43.50 -20.53 18.40
CA HIS A 246 -44.03 -21.66 19.16
C HIS A 246 -45.13 -21.25 20.15
N GLN A 247 -44.92 -20.16 20.90
CA GLN A 247 -45.92 -19.61 21.81
C GLN A 247 -47.20 -19.20 21.07
N ARG A 248 -47.07 -18.56 19.89
CA ARG A 248 -48.21 -18.20 19.05
C ARG A 248 -48.97 -19.43 18.58
N GLU A 249 -48.28 -20.52 18.23
CA GLU A 249 -48.91 -21.78 17.84
C GLU A 249 -49.67 -22.43 19.01
N LEU A 250 -49.08 -22.47 20.21
CA LEU A 250 -49.76 -22.97 21.41
C LEU A 250 -51.01 -22.14 21.76
N ILE A 251 -50.92 -20.80 21.69
CA ILE A 251 -52.07 -19.91 21.90
C ILE A 251 -53.17 -20.19 20.86
N ARG A 252 -52.79 -20.38 19.59
CA ARG A 252 -53.74 -20.73 18.52
C ARG A 252 -54.45 -22.06 18.81
N ALA A 253 -53.72 -23.08 19.26
CA ALA A 253 -54.28 -24.42 19.55
C ALA A 253 -55.37 -24.41 20.65
N VAL A 254 -55.37 -23.42 21.55
CA VAL A 254 -56.33 -23.29 22.67
C VAL A 254 -57.51 -22.36 22.33
N SER A 255 -57.50 -21.69 21.18
CA SER A 255 -58.32 -20.49 20.91
C SER A 255 -59.82 -20.71 20.57
N VAL A 256 -60.29 -21.95 20.37
CA VAL A 256 -61.72 -22.27 20.18
C VAL A 256 -62.11 -23.51 20.99
N PRO A 257 -62.28 -23.38 22.32
CA PRO A 257 -62.69 -24.48 23.18
C PRO A 257 -64.17 -24.81 22.97
N VAL A 258 -64.54 -26.08 23.10
CA VAL A 258 -65.94 -26.54 23.16
C VAL A 258 -66.26 -26.89 24.60
N LEU A 259 -67.10 -26.09 25.26
CA LEU A 259 -67.44 -26.25 26.67
C LEU A 259 -68.79 -26.98 26.82
N PRO A 260 -68.84 -28.12 27.54
CA PRO A 260 -70.10 -28.77 27.88
C PRO A 260 -70.80 -28.04 29.05
N VAL A 261 -72.05 -27.65 28.85
CA VAL A 261 -72.89 -27.07 29.92
C VAL A 261 -73.76 -28.15 30.55
N ASP A 262 -74.43 -28.95 29.73
CA ASP A 262 -75.25 -30.08 30.15
C ASP A 262 -75.18 -31.23 29.12
N ALA A 263 -76.03 -32.25 29.28
CA ALA A 263 -76.07 -33.41 28.39
C ALA A 263 -76.37 -33.06 26.92
N HIS A 264 -77.03 -31.92 26.66
CA HIS A 264 -77.55 -31.54 25.36
C HIS A 264 -76.99 -30.22 24.82
N THR A 265 -76.24 -29.48 25.63
CA THR A 265 -75.82 -28.10 25.33
C THR A 265 -74.30 -27.99 25.30
N ARG A 266 -73.79 -27.37 24.24
CA ARG A 266 -72.37 -27.01 24.07
C ARG A 266 -72.24 -25.52 23.83
N VAL A 267 -71.21 -24.91 24.39
CA VAL A 267 -70.88 -23.48 24.23
C VAL A 267 -69.51 -23.37 23.59
N LEU A 268 -69.40 -22.56 22.55
CA LEU A 268 -68.15 -22.22 21.87
C LEU A 268 -67.91 -20.72 22.07
N PRO A 269 -67.15 -20.32 23.10
CA PRO A 269 -66.76 -18.93 23.27
C PRO A 269 -65.68 -18.55 22.25
N LEU A 270 -65.92 -17.44 21.56
CA LEU A 270 -65.02 -16.85 20.59
C LEU A 270 -64.33 -15.66 21.25
N VAL A 271 -63.03 -15.80 21.49
CA VAL A 271 -62.22 -14.79 22.18
C VAL A 271 -61.24 -14.17 21.20
N GLY A 272 -61.18 -12.84 21.11
CA GLY A 272 -60.22 -12.12 20.27
C GLY A 272 -60.62 -12.03 18.80
N VAL A 273 -59.69 -11.61 17.94
CA VAL A 273 -59.94 -11.36 16.51
C VAL A 273 -60.17 -12.68 15.76
N LEU A 274 -61.25 -12.75 14.98
CA LEU A 274 -61.54 -13.88 14.09
C LEU A 274 -60.91 -13.61 12.71
N ASP A 275 -59.89 -14.39 12.35
CA ASP A 275 -59.34 -14.44 11.00
C ASP A 275 -59.83 -15.71 10.27
N ASP A 276 -59.47 -15.86 9.00
CA ASP A 276 -59.91 -16.98 8.16
C ASP A 276 -59.53 -18.36 8.73
N GLU A 277 -58.34 -18.47 9.32
CA GLU A 277 -57.85 -19.72 9.91
C GLU A 277 -58.69 -20.09 11.15
N ARG A 278 -59.03 -19.09 11.97
CA ARG A 278 -59.88 -19.29 13.15
C ARG A 278 -61.34 -19.55 12.77
N LEU A 279 -61.88 -18.96 11.71
CA LEU A 279 -63.21 -19.27 11.21
C LEU A 279 -63.32 -20.73 10.73
N ARG A 280 -62.29 -21.24 10.03
CA ARG A 280 -62.22 -22.67 9.66
C ARG A 280 -62.16 -23.58 10.89
N THR A 281 -61.30 -23.24 11.84
CA THR A 281 -61.18 -23.99 13.11
C THR A 281 -62.50 -23.99 13.88
N LEU A 282 -63.20 -22.86 13.92
CA LEU A 282 -64.53 -22.74 14.51
C LEU A 282 -65.53 -23.64 13.82
N GLN A 283 -65.57 -23.64 12.49
CA GLN A 283 -66.47 -24.49 11.72
C GLN A 283 -66.24 -25.97 12.03
N ASP A 284 -65.00 -26.44 12.00
CA ASP A 284 -64.65 -27.83 12.29
C ASP A 284 -65.06 -28.23 13.71
N ARG A 285 -64.76 -27.37 14.70
CA ARG A 285 -65.09 -27.62 16.12
C ARG A 285 -66.60 -27.57 16.38
N ALA A 286 -67.30 -26.63 15.77
CA ALA A 286 -68.76 -26.49 15.88
C ALA A 286 -69.48 -27.69 15.27
N LEU A 287 -69.04 -28.17 14.10
CA LEU A 287 -69.61 -29.33 13.44
C LEU A 287 -69.31 -30.63 14.18
N ALA A 288 -68.08 -30.81 14.67
CA ALA A 288 -67.75 -31.92 15.54
C ALA A 288 -68.59 -31.92 16.83
N ALA A 289 -68.78 -30.75 17.46
CA ALA A 289 -69.63 -30.61 18.64
C ALA A 289 -71.10 -30.93 18.36
N ALA A 290 -71.66 -30.39 17.27
CA ALA A 290 -73.02 -30.66 16.81
C ALA A 290 -73.24 -32.12 16.39
N GLY A 291 -72.17 -32.83 16.01
CA GLY A 291 -72.23 -34.22 15.60
C GLY A 291 -72.22 -35.26 16.72
N GLY A 292 -71.99 -34.85 17.98
CA GLY A 292 -72.03 -35.77 19.13
C GLY A 292 -73.45 -36.28 19.39
N ALA A 293 -73.60 -37.58 19.69
CA ALA A 293 -74.87 -38.31 19.73
C ALA A 293 -76.00 -37.73 20.61
N HIS A 294 -75.73 -36.73 21.45
CA HIS A 294 -76.69 -36.14 22.39
C HIS A 294 -76.76 -34.61 22.36
N VAL A 295 -75.97 -33.93 21.52
CA VAL A 295 -75.98 -32.46 21.47
C VAL A 295 -77.17 -31.99 20.65
N ARG A 296 -78.04 -31.18 21.26
CA ARG A 296 -79.23 -30.57 20.63
C ARG A 296 -79.12 -29.06 20.50
N ARG A 297 -78.27 -28.43 21.33
CA ARG A 297 -78.08 -26.99 21.40
C ARG A 297 -76.62 -26.61 21.33
N LEU A 298 -76.30 -25.66 20.46
CA LEU A 298 -74.98 -25.06 20.30
C LEU A 298 -75.10 -23.55 20.53
N ILE A 299 -74.31 -23.02 21.45
CA ILE A 299 -74.23 -21.58 21.70
C ILE A 299 -72.90 -21.08 21.19
N LEU A 300 -72.93 -20.12 20.28
CA LEU A 300 -71.75 -19.39 19.82
C LEU A 300 -71.70 -18.05 20.58
N ASP A 301 -70.74 -17.92 21.48
CA ASP A 301 -70.56 -16.69 22.27
C ASP A 301 -69.53 -15.79 21.58
N ILE A 302 -70.02 -14.71 20.97
CA ILE A 302 -69.20 -13.72 20.27
C ILE A 302 -68.92 -12.47 21.13
N GLY A 303 -69.28 -12.48 22.41
CA GLY A 303 -69.17 -11.31 23.29
C GLY A 303 -67.75 -10.77 23.47
N SER A 304 -66.75 -11.62 23.25
CA SER A 304 -65.32 -11.28 23.34
C SER A 304 -64.64 -11.06 21.96
N VAL A 305 -65.43 -10.94 20.89
CA VAL A 305 -64.94 -10.62 19.53
C VAL A 305 -65.00 -9.11 19.34
N PRO A 306 -63.87 -8.43 19.08
CA PRO A 306 -63.81 -6.96 19.09
C PRO A 306 -64.48 -6.30 17.86
N PHE A 307 -64.48 -6.98 16.71
CA PHE A 307 -65.04 -6.48 15.45
C PHE A 307 -65.59 -7.64 14.62
N VAL A 308 -66.72 -7.42 13.97
CA VAL A 308 -67.35 -8.37 13.05
C VAL A 308 -67.56 -7.65 11.73
N ASP A 309 -66.78 -8.00 10.72
CA ASP A 309 -66.96 -7.53 9.35
C ASP A 309 -67.85 -8.49 8.55
N GLU A 310 -68.06 -8.17 7.28
CA GLU A 310 -68.89 -8.97 6.36
C GLU A 310 -68.37 -10.42 6.22
N GLN A 311 -67.04 -10.60 6.19
CA GLN A 311 -66.40 -11.91 6.02
C GLN A 311 -66.57 -12.78 7.26
N VAL A 312 -66.35 -12.20 8.44
CA VAL A 312 -66.58 -12.88 9.73
C VAL A 312 -68.05 -13.21 9.91
N ALA A 313 -68.96 -12.29 9.59
CA ALA A 313 -70.39 -12.50 9.70
C ALA A 313 -70.90 -13.63 8.79
N SER A 314 -70.49 -13.61 7.51
CA SER A 314 -70.79 -14.67 6.54
C SER A 314 -70.24 -16.03 7.00
N GLY A 315 -69.00 -16.05 7.51
CA GLY A 315 -68.38 -17.24 8.10
C GLY A 315 -69.18 -17.80 9.28
N LEU A 316 -69.59 -16.96 10.24
CA LEU A 316 -70.41 -17.36 11.39
C LEU A 316 -71.75 -17.95 10.95
N LEU A 317 -72.41 -17.36 9.95
CA LEU A 317 -73.65 -17.89 9.41
C LEU A 317 -73.47 -19.22 8.69
N ALA A 318 -72.38 -19.41 7.96
CA ALA A 318 -72.06 -20.69 7.36
C ALA A 318 -71.91 -21.79 8.43
N VAL A 319 -71.29 -21.47 9.57
CA VAL A 319 -71.19 -22.37 10.73
C VAL A 319 -72.57 -22.69 11.30
N VAL A 320 -73.41 -21.68 11.53
CA VAL A 320 -74.78 -21.83 12.04
C VAL A 320 -75.61 -22.73 11.11
N ALA A 321 -75.60 -22.46 9.80
CA ALA A 321 -76.33 -23.23 8.82
C ALA A 321 -75.85 -24.69 8.80
N ALA A 322 -74.54 -24.92 8.79
CA ALA A 322 -73.97 -26.26 8.74
C ALA A 322 -74.27 -27.06 10.03
N ALA A 323 -74.23 -26.43 11.21
CA ALA A 323 -74.61 -27.08 12.48
C ALA A 323 -76.12 -27.40 12.54
N ARG A 324 -76.98 -26.57 11.95
CA ARG A 324 -78.42 -26.87 11.84
C ARG A 324 -78.72 -28.03 10.91
N LEU A 325 -77.98 -28.17 9.81
CA LEU A 325 -78.07 -29.35 8.93
C LEU A 325 -77.67 -30.64 9.66
N ARG A 326 -76.89 -30.55 10.74
CA ARG A 326 -76.59 -31.66 11.66
C ARG A 326 -77.68 -31.92 12.71
N GLY A 327 -78.80 -31.19 12.66
CA GLY A 327 -79.92 -31.35 13.59
C GLY A 327 -79.72 -30.68 14.95
N THR A 328 -78.75 -29.76 15.07
CA THR A 328 -78.49 -29.00 16.29
C THR A 328 -79.06 -27.59 16.15
N GLU A 329 -79.81 -27.13 17.15
CA GLU A 329 -80.23 -25.73 17.19
C GLU A 329 -79.07 -24.85 17.64
N VAL A 330 -78.90 -23.70 16.98
CA VAL A 330 -77.78 -22.79 17.24
C VAL A 330 -78.31 -21.44 17.71
N ALA A 331 -77.69 -20.89 18.76
CA ALA A 331 -77.91 -19.52 19.20
C ALA A 331 -76.61 -18.71 19.19
N LEU A 332 -76.71 -17.44 18.84
CA LEU A 332 -75.64 -16.46 18.99
C LEU A 332 -75.89 -15.61 20.24
N VAL A 333 -74.85 -15.42 21.04
CA VAL A 333 -74.91 -14.60 22.26
C VAL A 333 -73.79 -13.57 22.29
N GLY A 334 -73.97 -12.49 23.04
CA GLY A 334 -72.95 -11.45 23.17
C GLY A 334 -72.86 -10.51 21.97
N ILE A 335 -73.93 -10.36 21.18
CA ILE A 335 -73.98 -9.41 20.07
C ILE A 335 -74.04 -7.99 20.65
N ARG A 336 -72.93 -7.25 20.52
CA ARG A 336 -72.88 -5.84 20.92
C ARG A 336 -73.73 -4.95 19.99
N PRO A 337 -74.28 -3.83 20.46
CA PRO A 337 -75.12 -2.94 19.65
C PRO A 337 -74.46 -2.50 18.34
N GLU A 338 -73.15 -2.21 18.38
CA GLU A 338 -72.38 -1.79 17.20
C GLU A 338 -72.26 -2.91 16.16
N VAL A 339 -72.13 -4.17 16.62
CA VAL A 339 -72.06 -5.36 15.77
C VAL A 339 -73.43 -5.67 15.17
N ALA A 340 -74.50 -5.59 15.97
CA ALA A 340 -75.86 -5.77 15.48
C ALA A 340 -76.20 -4.77 14.35
N GLN A 341 -75.79 -3.51 14.52
CA GLN A 341 -76.00 -2.47 13.50
C GLN A 341 -75.22 -2.78 12.22
N ALA A 342 -73.97 -3.23 12.32
CA ALA A 342 -73.16 -3.61 11.17
C ALA A 342 -73.79 -4.79 10.39
N LEU A 343 -74.20 -5.86 11.09
CA LEU A 343 -74.84 -7.04 10.49
C LEU A 343 -76.12 -6.67 9.72
N VAL A 344 -76.98 -5.84 10.33
CA VAL A 344 -78.22 -5.38 9.69
C VAL A 344 -77.92 -4.47 8.48
N SER A 345 -76.93 -3.58 8.59
CA SER A 345 -76.55 -2.67 7.49
C SER A 345 -75.97 -3.39 6.27
N GLN A 346 -75.35 -4.56 6.49
CA GLN A 346 -74.81 -5.44 5.44
C GLN A 346 -75.88 -6.37 4.83
N GLY A 347 -77.15 -6.27 5.28
CA GLY A 347 -78.25 -7.07 4.75
C GLY A 347 -78.20 -8.55 5.17
N ILE A 348 -77.54 -8.84 6.30
CA ILE A 348 -77.36 -10.20 6.79
C ILE A 348 -78.65 -10.65 7.51
N ASP A 349 -79.28 -11.70 6.97
CA ASP A 349 -80.53 -12.23 7.50
C ASP A 349 -80.30 -13.16 8.71
N LEU A 350 -80.84 -12.76 9.86
CA LEU A 350 -80.81 -13.50 11.12
C LEU A 350 -82.19 -14.04 11.52
N GLU A 351 -83.21 -13.98 10.64
CA GLU A 351 -84.60 -14.35 10.94
C GLU A 351 -84.73 -15.74 11.56
N HIS A 352 -83.83 -16.66 11.19
CA HIS A 352 -83.85 -18.04 11.63
C HIS A 352 -82.80 -18.36 12.69
N VAL A 353 -82.08 -17.36 13.22
CA VAL A 353 -80.98 -17.53 14.18
C VAL A 353 -81.40 -16.96 15.53
N ARG A 354 -81.45 -17.79 16.56
CA ARG A 354 -81.81 -17.32 17.90
C ARG A 354 -80.67 -16.44 18.45
N THR A 355 -81.00 -15.26 18.95
CA THR A 355 -80.03 -14.35 19.54
C THR A 355 -80.39 -14.01 20.98
N TYR A 356 -79.37 -13.91 21.84
CA TYR A 356 -79.53 -13.48 23.23
C TYR A 356 -78.47 -12.44 23.59
N ALA A 357 -78.76 -11.60 24.58
CA ALA A 357 -77.83 -10.56 25.02
C ALA A 357 -76.52 -11.14 25.56
N ASP A 358 -76.62 -12.23 26.32
CA ASP A 358 -75.50 -12.92 26.96
C ASP A 358 -75.78 -14.43 27.10
N LEU A 359 -74.75 -15.17 27.54
CA LEU A 359 -74.82 -16.62 27.74
C LEU A 359 -75.83 -17.02 28.82
N GLU A 360 -75.95 -16.23 29.89
CA GLU A 360 -76.90 -16.49 30.99
C GLU A 360 -78.34 -16.47 30.49
N ALA A 361 -78.72 -15.45 29.72
CA ALA A 361 -80.04 -15.33 29.11
C ALA A 361 -80.36 -16.50 28.16
N ALA A 362 -79.37 -16.97 27.41
CA ALA A 362 -79.54 -18.10 26.49
C ALA A 362 -79.76 -19.43 27.23
N LEU A 363 -79.08 -19.64 28.37
CA LEU A 363 -79.23 -20.84 29.17
C LEU A 363 -80.53 -20.85 29.98
N HIS A 364 -80.94 -19.70 30.53
CA HIS A 364 -82.16 -19.59 31.33
C HIS A 364 -83.45 -19.68 30.52
N ARG A 365 -83.47 -19.14 29.29
CA ARG A 365 -84.70 -19.08 28.48
C ARG A 365 -85.12 -20.40 27.85
N GLY A 366 -84.27 -21.44 27.92
CA GLY A 366 -84.60 -22.83 27.57
C GLY A 366 -85.32 -22.99 26.24
N TRP A 367 -84.56 -23.22 25.17
CA TRP A 367 -85.07 -23.29 23.80
C TRP A 367 -84.91 -24.66 23.16
#